data_AF-A0A9W6PN80-F1
#
_entry.id   AF-A0A9W6PN80-F1
#
_cell.length_a   1.000
_cell.length_b   1.000
_cell.length_c   1.000
_cell.angle_alpha   90.00
_cell.angle_beta   90.00
_cell.angle_gamma   90.00
#
_symmetry.space_group_name_H-M   'P 1'
#
loop_
_entity.id
_entity.type
_entity.pdbx_description
1 polymer ?
#
loop_
_entity_poly.entity_id
_entity_poly.type
_entity_poly.pdbx_seq_one_letter_code
_entity_poly.pdbx_strand_id
1 'polypeptide(L)'
;MPDKSESTADAETGRGRSPVREAAAALVSAHRLLGREFGALADEEQRTATSSKDRAATLRRKKHLLRDVSRHLAGAVSGAAVLVGLQELGADGQYPEDADGKPRTELTNLEAQDSDAYSWPMESLAKAIDALRQVYVPTVKNPDLAHPEDRQAMAEVVAHLRTAHDVLTAVMDEDEDETACLNGMLAELESTCAPLPVPQVDLVDLSDEDVIARVLADPRLAARTGRALRQQRQTPVGGAAS
;
A
#
# COMPACT_ATOMS: atom_id res chain seq x y z
N MET A 1 21.70 35.23 45.99
CA MET A 1 22.28 34.25 45.07
C MET A 1 21.62 32.91 45.33
N PRO A 2 20.51 32.58 44.66
CA PRO A 2 19.97 31.23 44.67
C PRO A 2 20.46 30.48 43.42
N ASP A 3 21.14 29.37 43.66
CA ASP A 3 21.41 28.32 42.67
C ASP A 3 20.07 27.81 42.13
N LYS A 4 19.84 28.02 40.83
CA LYS A 4 18.84 27.26 40.08
C LYS A 4 19.54 26.03 39.52
N SER A 5 19.49 24.95 40.28
CA SER A 5 19.78 23.62 39.77
C SER A 5 18.70 23.24 38.76
N GLU A 6 19.00 23.40 37.47
CA GLU A 6 18.22 22.82 36.38
C GLU A 6 18.28 21.30 36.49
N SER A 7 17.13 20.72 36.82
CA SER A 7 16.90 19.28 36.86
C SER A 7 16.88 18.73 35.44
N THR A 8 18.01 18.18 35.00
CA THR A 8 18.21 17.49 33.71
C THR A 8 17.68 16.05 33.72
N ALA A 9 16.59 15.78 34.44
CA ALA A 9 16.12 14.42 34.75
C ALA A 9 14.87 13.95 34.00
N ASP A 10 14.57 14.51 32.82
CA ASP A 10 13.44 14.08 31.97
C ASP A 10 13.85 13.63 30.55
N ALA A 11 15.15 13.38 30.29
CA ALA A 11 15.63 12.98 28.96
C ALA A 11 15.52 11.46 28.65
N GLU A 12 15.13 10.62 29.62
CA GLU A 12 15.26 9.14 29.48
C GLU A 12 13.97 8.34 29.24
N THR A 13 12.81 8.98 29.00
CA THR A 13 11.53 8.23 28.79
C THR A 13 10.84 8.46 27.45
N GLY A 14 11.56 8.96 26.44
CA GLY A 14 11.04 9.22 25.09
C GLY A 14 11.21 8.09 24.07
N ARG A 15 11.26 6.79 24.43
CA ARG A 15 11.10 5.70 23.42
C ARG A 15 9.66 5.58 22.90
N GLY A 16 8.95 6.70 22.77
CA GLY A 16 7.77 6.77 21.92
C GLY A 16 8.22 6.43 20.49
N ARG A 17 7.44 5.61 19.78
CA ARG A 17 7.74 5.38 18.36
C ARG A 17 7.68 6.74 17.68
N SER A 18 8.79 7.20 17.08
CA SER A 18 8.75 8.36 16.19
C SER A 18 7.63 8.12 15.16
N PRO A 19 6.71 9.07 14.94
CA PRO A 19 5.67 8.94 13.92
C PRO A 19 6.27 8.56 12.56
N VAL A 20 7.40 9.13 12.18
CA VAL A 20 8.10 8.78 10.92
C VAL A 20 8.50 7.30 10.86
N ARG A 21 8.89 6.70 12.00
CA ARG A 21 9.18 5.26 12.07
C ARG A 21 7.91 4.41 11.86
N GLU A 22 6.76 4.88 12.33
CA GLU A 22 5.47 4.23 12.07
C GLU A 22 5.10 4.29 10.58
N ALA A 23 5.24 5.47 9.94
CA ALA A 23 5.03 5.61 8.51
C ALA A 23 5.96 4.69 7.70
N ALA A 24 7.26 4.64 8.04
CA ALA A 24 8.22 3.75 7.39
C ALA A 24 7.82 2.27 7.52
N ALA A 25 7.36 1.85 8.70
CA ALA A 25 6.90 0.47 8.93
C ALA A 25 5.64 0.13 8.12
N ALA A 26 4.70 1.07 7.99
CA ALA A 26 3.51 0.92 7.16
C ALA A 26 3.89 0.78 5.67
N LEU A 27 4.76 1.65 5.15
CA LEU A 27 5.23 1.59 3.77
C LEU A 27 5.96 0.27 3.44
N VAL A 28 6.81 -0.22 4.36
CA VAL A 28 7.47 -1.54 4.21
C VAL A 28 6.45 -2.68 4.17
N SER A 29 5.40 -2.60 4.99
CA SER A 29 4.33 -3.60 5.01
C SER A 29 3.53 -3.60 3.71
N ALA A 30 3.16 -2.42 3.20
CA ALA A 30 2.54 -2.26 1.88
C ALA A 30 3.42 -2.86 0.77
N HIS A 31 4.72 -2.54 0.76
CA HIS A 31 5.66 -3.04 -0.24
C HIS A 31 5.75 -4.58 -0.26
N ARG A 32 5.80 -5.22 0.92
CA ARG A 32 5.85 -6.69 1.03
C ARG A 32 4.58 -7.35 0.49
N LEU A 33 3.41 -6.78 0.79
CA LEU A 33 2.11 -7.32 0.39
C LEU A 33 1.88 -7.22 -1.13
N LEU A 34 2.45 -6.23 -1.82
CA LEU A 34 2.39 -6.14 -3.29
C LEU A 34 2.92 -7.38 -4.00
N GLY A 35 3.86 -8.12 -3.39
CA GLY A 35 4.39 -9.35 -3.94
C GLY A 35 3.31 -10.42 -4.14
N ARG A 36 2.27 -10.45 -3.30
CA ARG A 36 1.15 -11.40 -3.40
C ARG A 36 0.29 -11.12 -4.63
N GLU A 37 -0.11 -9.87 -4.83
CA GLU A 37 -0.88 -9.47 -6.02
C GLU A 37 -0.08 -9.66 -7.30
N PHE A 38 1.22 -9.33 -7.28
CA PHE A 38 2.09 -9.58 -8.44
C PHE A 38 2.14 -11.06 -8.81
N GLY A 39 2.28 -11.94 -7.81
CA GLY A 39 2.21 -13.40 -7.98
C GLY A 39 0.86 -13.86 -8.55
N ALA A 40 -0.24 -13.40 -7.96
CA ALA A 40 -1.60 -13.74 -8.40
C ALA A 40 -1.87 -13.33 -9.86
N LEU A 41 -1.41 -12.14 -10.27
CA LEU A 41 -1.49 -11.68 -11.66
C LEU A 41 -0.60 -12.49 -12.60
N ALA A 42 0.58 -12.94 -12.15
CA ALA A 42 1.45 -13.78 -12.95
C ALA A 42 0.83 -15.15 -13.19
N ASP A 43 0.21 -15.73 -12.17
CA ASP A 43 -0.51 -17.00 -12.27
C ASP A 43 -1.73 -16.89 -13.19
N GLU A 44 -2.52 -15.81 -13.07
CA GLU A 44 -3.65 -15.56 -13.97
C GLU A 44 -3.19 -15.32 -15.42
N GLU A 45 -2.09 -14.61 -15.64
CA GLU A 45 -1.53 -14.43 -16.99
C GLU A 45 -1.14 -15.78 -17.59
N GLN A 46 -0.38 -16.59 -16.85
CA GLN A 46 0.06 -17.90 -17.33
C GLN A 46 -1.13 -18.81 -17.65
N ARG A 47 -2.18 -18.78 -16.81
CA ARG A 47 -3.42 -19.55 -17.03
C ARG A 47 -4.23 -19.07 -18.23
N THR A 48 -4.15 -17.79 -18.60
CA THR A 48 -4.96 -17.20 -19.68
C THR A 48 -4.20 -17.02 -20.99
N ALA A 49 -2.87 -17.21 -20.99
CA ALA A 49 -2.01 -17.01 -22.15
C ALA A 49 -2.44 -17.80 -23.40
N THR A 50 -2.97 -19.01 -23.22
CA THR A 50 -3.41 -19.87 -24.34
C THR A 50 -4.86 -19.64 -24.75
N SER A 51 -5.71 -19.11 -23.86
CA SER A 51 -7.15 -18.97 -24.08
C SER A 51 -7.59 -17.56 -24.47
N SER A 52 -6.85 -16.52 -24.07
CA SER A 52 -7.16 -15.13 -24.41
C SER A 52 -5.91 -14.25 -24.42
N LYS A 53 -5.42 -13.92 -25.63
CA LYS A 53 -4.25 -13.04 -25.83
C LYS A 53 -4.49 -11.64 -25.28
N ASP A 54 -5.70 -11.10 -25.45
CA ASP A 54 -6.07 -9.75 -25.00
C ASP A 54 -6.09 -9.64 -23.47
N ARG A 55 -6.61 -10.67 -22.79
CA ARG A 55 -6.58 -10.74 -21.32
C ARG A 55 -5.16 -10.84 -20.81
N ALA A 56 -4.34 -11.72 -21.38
CA ALA A 56 -2.93 -11.87 -21.01
C ALA A 56 -2.12 -10.58 -21.23
N ALA A 57 -2.40 -9.82 -22.30
CA ALA A 57 -1.78 -8.50 -22.52
C ALA A 57 -2.18 -7.48 -21.43
N THR A 58 -3.45 -7.49 -21.01
CA THR A 58 -3.94 -6.60 -19.94
C THR A 58 -3.28 -6.94 -18.60
N LEU A 59 -3.13 -8.23 -18.27
CA LEU A 59 -2.44 -8.68 -17.06
C LEU A 59 -0.95 -8.29 -17.05
N ARG A 60 -0.27 -8.38 -18.20
CA ARG A 60 1.12 -7.88 -18.34
C ARG A 60 1.22 -6.38 -18.07
N ARG A 61 0.28 -5.59 -18.58
CA ARG A 61 0.21 -4.14 -18.30
C ARG A 61 0.03 -3.89 -16.80
N LYS A 62 -0.91 -4.58 -16.13
CA LYS A 62 -1.11 -4.45 -14.68
C LYS A 62 0.16 -4.76 -13.89
N LYS A 63 0.86 -5.85 -14.24
CA LYS A 63 2.15 -6.20 -13.61
C LYS A 63 3.25 -5.17 -13.83
N HIS A 64 3.29 -4.55 -15.02
CA HIS A 64 4.24 -3.47 -15.29
C HIS A 64 3.96 -2.27 -14.37
N LEU A 65 2.70 -1.84 -14.29
CA LEU A 65 2.29 -0.75 -13.39
C LEU A 65 2.58 -1.08 -11.91
N LEU A 66 2.36 -2.33 -11.46
CA LEU A 66 2.74 -2.74 -10.10
C LEU A 66 4.25 -2.65 -9.83
N ARG A 67 5.10 -2.82 -10.84
CA ARG A 67 6.54 -2.58 -10.67
C ARG A 67 6.85 -1.10 -10.47
N ASP A 68 6.09 -0.22 -11.11
CA ASP A 68 6.21 1.22 -10.89
C ASP A 68 5.72 1.60 -9.49
N VAL A 69 4.59 1.06 -9.02
CA VAL A 69 4.14 1.18 -7.62
C VAL A 69 5.24 0.74 -6.66
N SER A 70 5.84 -0.43 -6.90
CA SER A 70 6.93 -0.97 -6.09
C SER A 70 8.15 -0.04 -6.07
N ARG A 71 8.50 0.59 -7.19
CA ARG A 71 9.62 1.53 -7.29
C ARG A 71 9.34 2.79 -6.48
N HIS A 72 8.14 3.35 -6.61
CA HIS A 72 7.73 4.53 -5.87
C HIS A 72 7.64 4.27 -4.36
N LEU A 73 7.11 3.12 -3.92
CA LEU A 73 7.14 2.74 -2.51
C LEU A 73 8.55 2.56 -1.97
N ALA A 74 9.47 2.00 -2.75
CA ALA A 74 10.87 1.90 -2.33
C ALA A 74 11.50 3.30 -2.13
N GLY A 75 11.13 4.27 -2.97
CA GLY A 75 11.50 5.67 -2.78
C GLY A 75 10.91 6.25 -1.49
N ALA A 76 9.62 6.06 -1.26
CA ALA A 76 8.94 6.54 -0.05
C ALA A 76 9.55 5.94 1.23
N VAL A 77 9.83 4.62 1.24
CA VAL A 77 10.50 3.93 2.36
C VAL A 77 11.88 4.52 2.62
N SER A 78 12.66 4.75 1.56
CA SER A 78 14.02 5.26 1.68
C SER A 78 14.02 6.69 2.21
N GLY A 79 13.12 7.56 1.72
CA GLY A 79 12.93 8.92 2.24
C GLY A 79 12.53 8.91 3.72
N ALA A 80 11.54 8.09 4.11
CA ALA A 80 11.14 7.96 5.51
C ALA A 80 12.28 7.43 6.41
N ALA A 81 13.10 6.50 5.91
CA ALA A 81 14.24 5.97 6.65
C ALA A 81 15.34 7.03 6.87
N VAL A 82 15.58 7.91 5.91
CA VAL A 82 16.51 9.05 6.06
C VAL A 82 16.01 9.98 7.16
N LEU A 83 14.72 10.35 7.15
CA LEU A 83 14.11 11.19 8.19
C LEU A 83 14.25 10.55 9.58
N VAL A 84 13.99 9.24 9.70
CA VAL A 84 14.22 8.51 10.96
C VAL A 84 15.69 8.58 11.39
N GLY A 85 16.62 8.38 10.46
CA GLY A 85 18.06 8.44 10.75
C GLY A 85 18.51 9.81 11.26
N LEU A 86 18.02 10.90 10.66
CA LEU A 86 18.34 12.26 11.10
C LEU A 86 17.79 12.56 12.50
N GLN A 87 16.54 12.16 12.76
CA GLN A 87 15.93 12.29 14.09
C GLN A 87 16.71 11.49 15.15
N GLU A 88 17.14 10.26 14.84
CA GLU A 88 17.91 9.43 15.76
C GLU A 88 19.31 10.00 16.04
N LEU A 89 19.88 10.75 15.09
CA LEU A 89 21.13 11.47 15.27
C LEU A 89 20.96 12.83 16.00
N GLY A 90 19.71 13.25 16.28
CA GLY A 90 19.40 14.58 16.81
C GLY A 90 19.82 15.70 15.85
N ALA A 91 19.95 15.38 14.56
CA ALA A 91 20.35 16.31 13.50
C ALA A 91 19.16 17.04 12.89
N ASP A 92 17.94 16.71 13.34
CA ASP A 92 16.71 17.36 12.95
C ASP A 92 16.71 18.83 13.41
N GLY A 93 16.37 19.74 12.50
CA GLY A 93 16.38 21.18 12.78
C GLY A 93 17.75 21.80 13.11
N GLN A 94 18.87 21.07 12.99
CA GLN A 94 20.19 21.63 13.28
C GLN A 94 20.62 22.64 12.20
N TYR A 95 21.12 23.78 12.67
CA TYR A 95 21.71 24.83 11.85
C TYR A 95 23.24 24.72 11.88
N PRO A 96 23.94 25.08 10.80
CA PRO A 96 25.39 25.24 10.86
C PRO A 96 25.79 26.24 11.95
N GLU A 97 26.80 25.93 12.74
CA GLU A 97 27.28 26.82 13.81
C GLU A 97 28.40 27.76 13.32
N ASP A 98 28.52 28.93 13.95
CA ASP A 98 29.65 29.83 13.76
C ASP A 98 30.89 29.43 14.59
N ALA A 99 31.96 30.23 14.53
CA ALA A 99 33.18 29.96 15.28
C ALA A 99 33.00 29.98 16.80
N ASP A 100 31.90 30.56 17.29
CA ASP A 100 31.54 30.64 18.71
C ASP A 100 30.52 29.56 19.10
N GLY A 101 30.18 28.62 18.20
CA GLY A 101 29.19 27.57 18.42
C GLY A 101 27.74 28.06 18.37
N LYS A 102 27.47 29.26 17.84
CA LYS A 102 26.10 29.77 17.72
C LYS A 102 25.47 29.33 16.40
N PRO A 103 24.20 28.90 16.39
CA PRO A 103 23.52 28.53 15.17
C PRO A 103 23.40 29.73 14.22
N ARG A 104 23.82 29.55 12.98
CA ARG A 104 23.65 30.52 11.89
C ARG A 104 22.31 30.31 11.20
N THR A 105 21.27 30.91 11.75
CA THR A 105 19.90 30.83 11.21
C THR A 105 19.72 31.50 9.85
N GLU A 106 20.68 32.31 9.41
CA GLU A 106 20.75 32.87 8.05
C GLU A 106 21.07 31.79 6.99
N LEU A 107 21.69 30.69 7.41
CA LEU A 107 21.93 29.52 6.58
C LEU A 107 20.76 28.55 6.75
N THR A 108 20.44 27.85 5.66
CA THR A 108 19.40 26.83 5.68
C THR A 108 19.78 25.70 6.65
N ASN A 109 18.82 25.21 7.43
CA ASN A 109 19.03 24.05 8.30
C ASN A 109 19.34 22.79 7.45
N LEU A 110 19.87 21.75 8.11
CA LEU A 110 20.30 20.54 7.41
C LEU A 110 19.20 19.88 6.57
N GLU A 111 17.95 19.98 7.01
CA GLU A 111 16.76 19.43 6.34
C GLU A 111 16.35 20.23 5.09
N ALA A 112 16.56 21.54 5.07
CA ALA A 112 16.18 22.39 3.93
C ALA A 112 17.36 22.66 2.97
N GLN A 113 18.59 22.23 3.29
CA GLN A 113 19.75 22.35 2.39
C GLN A 113 19.66 21.46 1.14
N ASP A 114 18.83 20.42 1.19
CA ASP A 114 18.66 19.48 0.07
C ASP A 114 17.17 19.27 -0.21
N SER A 115 16.43 20.35 -0.48
CA SER A 115 14.97 20.31 -0.69
C SER A 115 14.53 19.29 -1.75
N ASP A 116 15.39 19.00 -2.72
CA ASP A 116 15.17 17.98 -3.76
C ASP A 116 15.44 16.55 -3.26
N ALA A 117 16.27 16.36 -2.24
CA ALA A 117 16.49 15.06 -1.59
C ALA A 117 15.51 14.78 -0.45
N TYR A 118 14.93 15.82 0.18
CA TYR A 118 14.00 15.72 1.31
C TYR A 118 12.51 15.80 0.95
N SER A 119 12.14 16.29 -0.24
CA SER A 119 10.75 16.25 -0.75
C SER A 119 10.22 14.84 -1.06
N TRP A 120 11.02 13.81 -0.80
CA TRP A 120 10.88 12.52 -1.43
C TRP A 120 9.80 11.56 -0.90
N PRO A 121 9.47 11.50 0.42
CA PRO A 121 8.57 10.45 0.90
C PRO A 121 7.12 10.69 0.50
N MET A 122 6.61 11.91 0.65
CA MET A 122 5.24 12.26 0.27
C MET A 122 5.05 12.26 -1.25
N GLU A 123 5.98 12.82 -2.02
CA GLU A 123 5.90 12.80 -3.48
C GLU A 123 5.99 11.36 -4.03
N SER A 124 6.89 10.53 -3.48
CA SER A 124 6.97 9.11 -3.86
C SER A 124 5.73 8.33 -3.45
N LEU A 125 5.14 8.63 -2.29
CA LEU A 125 3.88 8.04 -1.85
C LEU A 125 2.72 8.43 -2.77
N ALA A 126 2.62 9.70 -3.15
CA ALA A 126 1.63 10.19 -4.11
C ALA A 126 1.75 9.46 -5.45
N LYS A 127 2.98 9.34 -5.99
CA LYS A 127 3.27 8.59 -7.22
C LYS A 127 2.92 7.11 -7.08
N ALA A 128 3.16 6.50 -5.92
CA ALA A 128 2.79 5.11 -5.67
C ALA A 128 1.27 4.90 -5.65
N ILE A 129 0.53 5.82 -5.00
CA ILE A 129 -0.93 5.80 -4.93
C ILE A 129 -1.54 5.97 -6.33
N ASP A 130 -1.08 6.96 -7.10
CA ASP A 130 -1.57 7.18 -8.46
C ASP A 130 -1.26 5.98 -9.37
N ALA A 131 -0.02 5.48 -9.36
CA ALA A 131 0.34 4.29 -10.13
C ALA A 131 -0.52 3.08 -9.73
N LEU A 132 -0.85 2.93 -8.44
CA LEU A 132 -1.70 1.83 -7.97
C LEU A 132 -3.14 1.99 -8.46
N ARG A 133 -3.68 3.21 -8.48
CA ARG A 133 -4.98 3.49 -9.09
C ARG A 133 -5.01 3.11 -10.57
N GLN A 134 -3.95 3.43 -11.31
CA GLN A 134 -3.83 3.10 -12.72
C GLN A 134 -3.80 1.58 -13.01
N VAL A 135 -3.36 0.75 -12.05
CA VAL A 135 -3.42 -0.73 -12.15
C VAL A 135 -4.86 -1.20 -12.31
N TYR A 136 -5.81 -0.53 -11.65
CA TYR A 136 -7.20 -0.97 -11.55
C TYR A 136 -8.17 -0.19 -12.45
N VAL A 137 -7.66 0.68 -13.33
CA VAL A 137 -8.50 1.33 -14.34
C VAL A 137 -9.15 0.26 -15.22
N PRO A 138 -10.50 0.22 -15.30
CA PRO A 138 -11.21 -0.76 -16.10
C PRO A 138 -10.86 -0.61 -17.58
N THR A 139 -10.67 -1.75 -18.25
CA THR A 139 -10.56 -1.77 -19.72
C THR A 139 -11.90 -2.17 -20.32
N VAL A 140 -12.26 -1.61 -21.47
CA VAL A 140 -13.52 -1.95 -22.18
C VAL A 140 -13.63 -3.46 -22.44
N LYS A 141 -12.51 -4.11 -22.75
CA LYS A 141 -12.47 -5.55 -23.09
C LYS A 141 -12.45 -6.48 -21.88
N ASN A 142 -11.90 -6.03 -20.75
CA ASN A 142 -11.75 -6.83 -19.53
C ASN A 142 -12.14 -5.98 -18.32
N PRO A 143 -13.43 -5.60 -18.17
CA PRO A 143 -13.88 -4.80 -17.03
C PRO A 143 -13.74 -5.58 -15.72
N ASP A 144 -13.79 -6.90 -15.81
CA ASP A 144 -13.56 -7.78 -14.69
C ASP A 144 -12.13 -7.73 -14.16
N LEU A 145 -11.15 -7.11 -14.85
CA LEU A 145 -9.78 -6.92 -14.33
C LEU A 145 -9.60 -5.62 -13.54
N ALA A 146 -10.66 -4.83 -13.36
CA ALA A 146 -10.66 -3.59 -12.60
C ALA A 146 -10.52 -3.77 -11.08
N HIS A 147 -10.43 -4.99 -10.58
CA HIS A 147 -10.19 -5.26 -9.16
C HIS A 147 -8.97 -6.15 -8.97
N PRO A 148 -8.38 -6.17 -7.77
CA PRO A 148 -7.31 -7.09 -7.40
C PRO A 148 -7.68 -8.56 -7.62
N GLU A 149 -6.66 -9.38 -7.84
CA GLU A 149 -6.77 -10.84 -7.79
C GLU A 149 -6.72 -11.34 -6.33
N ASP A 150 -5.88 -10.73 -5.50
CA ASP A 150 -5.81 -10.89 -4.04
C ASP A 150 -6.36 -9.63 -3.35
N ARG A 151 -7.69 -9.54 -3.27
CA ARG A 151 -8.39 -8.38 -2.66
C ARG A 151 -8.02 -8.17 -1.19
N GLN A 152 -7.78 -9.24 -0.43
CA GLN A 152 -7.44 -9.09 0.98
C GLN A 152 -6.06 -8.45 1.13
N ALA A 153 -5.04 -8.96 0.43
CA ALA A 153 -3.71 -8.36 0.46
C ALA A 153 -3.74 -6.91 -0.02
N MET A 154 -4.51 -6.60 -1.07
CA MET A 154 -4.60 -5.24 -1.58
C MET A 154 -5.37 -4.28 -0.67
N ALA A 155 -6.38 -4.76 0.06
CA ALA A 155 -7.04 -3.96 1.10
C ALA A 155 -6.06 -3.59 2.21
N GLU A 156 -5.22 -4.54 2.65
CA GLU A 156 -4.16 -4.30 3.64
C GLU A 156 -3.10 -3.33 3.10
N VAL A 157 -2.70 -3.44 1.82
CA VAL A 157 -1.82 -2.46 1.17
C VAL A 157 -2.41 -1.06 1.27
N VAL A 158 -3.68 -0.87 0.88
CA VAL A 158 -4.32 0.46 0.89
C VAL A 158 -4.43 1.01 2.31
N ALA A 159 -4.76 0.17 3.29
CA ALA A 159 -4.78 0.58 4.71
C ALA A 159 -3.41 1.07 5.17
N HIS A 160 -2.33 0.37 4.82
CA HIS A 160 -0.96 0.80 5.14
C HIS A 160 -0.54 2.09 4.42
N LEU A 161 -0.96 2.29 3.17
CA LEU A 161 -0.70 3.55 2.46
C LEU A 161 -1.41 4.71 3.14
N ARG A 162 -2.64 4.52 3.62
CA ARG A 162 -3.36 5.53 4.40
C ARG A 162 -2.67 5.84 5.72
N THR A 163 -2.28 4.81 6.49
CA THR A 163 -1.53 5.03 7.72
C THR A 163 -0.26 5.82 7.48
N ALA A 164 0.51 5.48 6.43
CA ALA A 164 1.72 6.21 6.08
C ALA A 164 1.43 7.67 5.69
N HIS A 165 0.39 7.89 4.88
CA HIS A 165 -0.05 9.22 4.46
C HIS A 165 -0.44 10.08 5.68
N ASP A 166 -1.36 9.59 6.51
CA ASP A 166 -1.88 10.35 7.66
C ASP A 166 -0.75 10.76 8.62
N VAL A 167 0.22 9.85 8.83
CA VAL A 167 1.36 10.10 9.70
C VAL A 167 2.36 11.08 9.06
N LEU A 168 2.66 10.94 7.77
CA LEU A 168 3.59 11.84 7.08
C LEU A 168 3.01 13.26 6.95
N THR A 169 1.74 13.39 6.57
CA THR A 169 1.03 14.68 6.54
C THR A 169 1.07 15.38 7.90
N ALA A 170 0.84 14.64 9.00
CA ALA A 170 0.89 15.21 10.35
C ALA A 170 2.29 15.69 10.77
N VAL A 171 3.36 15.15 10.18
CA VAL A 171 4.75 15.52 10.48
C VAL A 171 5.26 16.63 9.57
N MET A 172 4.87 16.61 8.29
CA MET A 172 5.46 17.44 7.24
C MET A 172 4.72 18.77 6.99
N ASP A 173 3.59 19.01 7.67
CA ASP A 173 2.76 20.22 7.52
C ASP A 173 2.43 20.51 6.03
N GLU A 174 2.02 19.45 5.34
CA GLU A 174 1.75 19.46 3.90
C GLU A 174 0.54 20.31 3.52
N ASP A 175 0.52 20.80 2.28
CA ASP A 175 -0.57 21.59 1.73
C ASP A 175 -1.93 20.85 1.81
N GLU A 176 -2.97 21.55 2.27
CA GLU A 176 -4.31 20.99 2.46
C GLU A 176 -4.92 20.47 1.16
N ASP A 177 -4.66 21.13 0.01
CA ASP A 177 -5.22 20.75 -1.29
C ASP A 177 -4.56 19.46 -1.82
N GLU A 178 -3.24 19.33 -1.66
CA GLU A 178 -2.51 18.10 -2.02
C GLU A 178 -2.97 16.92 -1.15
N THR A 179 -3.12 17.16 0.15
CA THR A 179 -3.63 16.18 1.12
C THR A 179 -5.06 15.73 0.76
N ALA A 180 -5.94 16.67 0.42
CA ALA A 180 -7.31 16.36 0.01
C ALA A 180 -7.36 15.52 -1.29
N CYS A 181 -6.51 15.85 -2.26
CA CYS A 181 -6.38 15.09 -3.50
C CYS A 181 -5.98 13.63 -3.24
N LEU A 182 -4.92 13.40 -2.45
CA LEU A 182 -4.45 12.06 -2.12
C LEU A 182 -5.50 11.25 -1.34
N ASN A 183 -6.19 11.88 -0.40
CA ASN A 183 -7.28 11.25 0.35
C ASN A 183 -8.41 10.75 -0.58
N GLY A 184 -8.77 11.54 -1.60
CA GLY A 184 -9.71 11.12 -2.63
C GLY A 184 -9.24 9.87 -3.38
N MET A 185 -7.97 9.84 -3.78
CA MET A 185 -7.39 8.67 -4.48
C MET A 185 -7.36 7.42 -3.59
N LEU A 186 -7.03 7.57 -2.31
CA LEU A 186 -7.05 6.46 -1.35
C LEU A 186 -8.46 5.92 -1.14
N ALA A 187 -9.48 6.79 -1.05
CA ALA A 187 -10.88 6.36 -0.92
C ALA A 187 -11.37 5.57 -2.14
N GLU A 188 -10.99 5.98 -3.36
CA GLU A 188 -11.27 5.22 -4.58
C GLU A 188 -10.62 3.82 -4.55
N LEU A 189 -9.36 3.76 -4.11
CA LEU A 189 -8.62 2.51 -3.99
C LEU A 189 -9.21 1.58 -2.94
N GLU A 190 -9.67 2.11 -1.81
CA GLU A 190 -10.34 1.32 -0.78
C GLU A 190 -11.62 0.69 -1.28
N SER A 191 -12.47 1.47 -1.96
CA SER A 191 -13.69 0.96 -2.59
C SER A 191 -13.37 -0.15 -3.60
N THR A 192 -12.31 0.04 -4.39
CA THR A 192 -11.89 -0.91 -5.43
C THR A 192 -11.30 -2.21 -4.85
N CYS A 193 -10.51 -2.08 -3.79
CA CYS A 193 -9.77 -3.17 -3.14
C CYS A 193 -10.56 -3.82 -2.00
N ALA A 194 -11.71 -3.27 -1.62
CA ALA A 194 -12.54 -3.76 -0.52
C ALA A 194 -12.68 -5.29 -0.58
N PRO A 195 -12.40 -5.99 0.55
CA PRO A 195 -12.63 -7.42 0.63
C PRO A 195 -14.09 -7.70 0.28
N LEU A 196 -14.32 -8.73 -0.54
CA LEU A 196 -15.68 -9.19 -0.75
C LEU A 196 -16.21 -9.67 0.61
N PRO A 197 -17.46 -9.35 0.96
CA PRO A 197 -18.04 -9.82 2.22
C PRO A 197 -17.89 -11.34 2.27
N VAL A 198 -17.08 -11.82 3.21
CA VAL A 198 -17.03 -13.24 3.55
C VAL A 198 -18.31 -13.47 4.36
N PRO A 199 -19.21 -14.36 3.92
CA PRO A 199 -20.36 -14.70 4.76
C PRO A 199 -19.82 -15.18 6.11
N GLN A 200 -20.15 -14.45 7.18
CA GLN A 200 -20.01 -14.99 8.55
C GLN A 200 -21.13 -15.99 8.87
N VAL A 201 -21.93 -16.37 7.86
CA VAL A 201 -22.91 -17.43 7.98
C VAL A 201 -22.10 -18.72 8.09
N ASP A 202 -22.28 -19.46 9.19
CA ASP A 202 -21.87 -20.85 9.26
C ASP A 202 -22.28 -21.51 7.93
N LEU A 203 -21.30 -21.96 7.14
CA LEU A 203 -21.51 -22.54 5.81
C LEU A 203 -22.48 -23.74 5.82
N VAL A 204 -22.88 -24.19 7.00
CA VAL A 204 -23.85 -25.23 7.29
C VAL A 204 -25.30 -24.78 7.04
N ASP A 205 -25.61 -23.47 7.11
CA ASP A 205 -27.00 -22.94 7.04
C ASP A 205 -27.30 -22.08 5.81
N LEU A 206 -26.38 -21.96 4.85
CA LEU A 206 -26.67 -21.27 3.59
C LEU A 206 -27.59 -22.14 2.73
N SER A 207 -28.79 -21.64 2.45
CA SER A 207 -29.70 -22.29 1.51
C SER A 207 -29.09 -22.31 0.10
N ASP A 208 -29.46 -23.29 -0.72
CA ASP A 208 -29.04 -23.37 -2.12
C ASP A 208 -29.41 -22.09 -2.90
N GLU A 209 -30.55 -21.47 -2.55
CA GLU A 209 -31.01 -20.22 -3.16
C GLU A 209 -30.11 -19.03 -2.80
N ASP A 210 -29.60 -18.94 -1.57
CA ASP A 210 -28.65 -17.90 -1.17
C ASP A 210 -27.30 -18.05 -1.87
N VAL A 211 -26.85 -19.30 -2.03
CA VAL A 211 -25.61 -19.61 -2.78
C VAL A 211 -25.78 -19.21 -4.25
N ILE A 212 -26.91 -19.57 -4.87
CA ILE A 212 -27.21 -19.22 -6.27
C ILE A 212 -27.32 -17.71 -6.43
N ALA A 213 -28.10 -17.03 -5.60
CA ALA A 213 -28.25 -15.58 -5.65
C ALA A 213 -26.90 -14.87 -5.55
N ARG A 214 -26.01 -15.37 -4.68
CA ARG A 214 -24.67 -14.80 -4.51
C ARG A 214 -23.73 -15.07 -5.67
N VAL A 215 -23.77 -16.28 -6.22
CA VAL A 215 -23.03 -16.62 -7.45
C VAL A 215 -23.50 -15.73 -8.61
N LEU A 216 -24.80 -15.47 -8.73
CA LEU A 216 -25.35 -14.60 -9.76
C LEU A 216 -25.04 -13.12 -9.54
N ALA A 217 -24.95 -12.67 -8.28
CA ALA A 217 -24.61 -11.30 -7.92
C ALA A 217 -23.13 -10.95 -8.14
N ASP A 218 -22.23 -11.95 -8.16
CA ASP A 218 -20.79 -11.75 -8.41
C ASP A 218 -20.32 -12.55 -9.65
N PRO A 219 -20.15 -11.89 -10.81
CA PRO A 219 -19.67 -12.53 -12.04
C PRO A 219 -18.33 -13.28 -11.90
N ARG A 220 -17.45 -12.83 -10.99
CA ARG A 220 -16.16 -13.49 -10.74
C ARG A 220 -16.36 -14.73 -9.87
N LEU A 221 -17.23 -14.66 -8.87
CA LEU A 221 -17.63 -15.83 -8.10
C LEU A 221 -18.28 -16.86 -9.02
N ALA A 222 -19.21 -16.47 -9.90
CA ALA A 222 -19.76 -17.34 -10.95
C ALA A 222 -18.68 -17.95 -11.84
N ALA A 223 -17.71 -17.16 -12.30
CA ALA A 223 -16.61 -17.67 -13.10
C ALA A 223 -15.71 -18.65 -12.32
N ARG A 224 -15.50 -18.44 -11.01
CA ARG A 224 -14.75 -19.36 -10.12
C ARG A 224 -15.54 -20.63 -9.83
N THR A 225 -16.80 -20.53 -9.42
CA THR A 225 -17.71 -21.66 -9.17
C THR A 225 -17.88 -22.51 -10.43
N GLY A 226 -18.14 -21.88 -11.58
CA GLY A 226 -18.22 -22.57 -12.86
C GLY A 226 -16.92 -23.28 -13.26
N ARG A 227 -15.75 -22.74 -12.86
CA ARG A 227 -14.45 -23.42 -13.05
C ARG A 227 -14.27 -24.60 -12.11
N ALA A 228 -14.57 -24.44 -10.82
CA ALA A 228 -14.49 -25.52 -9.84
C ALA A 228 -15.37 -26.70 -10.23
N LEU A 229 -16.61 -26.44 -10.69
CA LEU A 229 -17.53 -27.48 -11.18
C LEU A 229 -16.99 -28.22 -12.41
N ARG A 230 -16.31 -27.52 -13.34
CA ARG A 230 -15.66 -28.16 -14.50
C ARG A 230 -14.49 -29.04 -14.08
N GLN A 231 -13.67 -28.59 -13.12
CA GLN A 231 -12.55 -29.37 -12.59
C GLN A 231 -13.03 -30.64 -11.86
N GLN A 232 -14.10 -30.52 -11.05
CA GLN A 232 -14.70 -31.66 -10.36
C GLN A 232 -15.23 -32.71 -11.35
N ARG A 233 -15.84 -32.28 -12.46
CA ARG A 233 -16.29 -33.18 -13.54
C ARG A 233 -15.15 -33.85 -14.32
N GLN A 234 -13.97 -33.24 -14.34
CA GLN A 234 -12.78 -33.78 -15.01
C GLN A 234 -11.93 -34.66 -14.10
N THR A 235 -12.21 -34.68 -12.78
CA THR A 235 -11.55 -35.59 -11.85
C THR A 235 -12.17 -36.97 -12.07
N PRO A 236 -11.44 -37.95 -12.62
CA PRO A 236 -12.00 -39.28 -12.83
C PRO A 236 -12.33 -39.86 -11.46
N VAL A 237 -13.56 -40.35 -11.29
CA VAL A 237 -13.91 -41.21 -10.15
C VAL A 237 -13.18 -42.53 -10.36
N GLY A 238 -11.88 -42.55 -10.04
CA GLY A 238 -11.01 -43.73 -10.08
C GLY A 238 -10.41 -43.91 -8.69
N GLY A 239 -10.60 -45.02 -7.98
CA GLY A 239 -11.35 -46.21 -8.31
C GLY A 239 -11.78 -46.94 -7.05
N ALA A 240 -13.02 -47.41 -7.05
CA ALA A 240 -13.34 -48.63 -6.32
C ALA A 240 -12.77 -49.78 -7.15
N ALA A 241 -11.58 -50.24 -6.78
CA ALA A 241 -11.02 -51.48 -7.29
C ALA A 241 -10.38 -52.25 -6.14
N SER A 242 -11.13 -53.29 -5.74
CA SER A 242 -10.82 -54.41 -4.83
C SER A 242 -11.10 -54.19 -3.35
#